data_AF-A0A1X7LJ54-F1
#
_entry.id   AF-A0A1X7LJ54-F1
#
_cell.length_a   1.000
_cell.length_b   1.000
_cell.length_c   1.000
_cell.angle_alpha   90.00
_cell.angle_beta   90.00
_cell.angle_gamma   90.00
#
_symmetry.space_group_name_H-M   'P 1'
#
loop_
_entity.id
_entity.type
_entity.pdbx_description
1 polymer ?
#
loop_
_entity_poly.entity_id
_entity_poly.type
_entity_poly.pdbx_seq_one_letter_code
_entity_poly.pdbx_strand_id
1 'polypeptide(L)'
;MKIKSLTVGALLGVSMLFGSVSASAGPVDTNSVSPFADQNLVLRVGEIHNFSGTISMVDNIQGVIVVTYPSTIRGIKPGQAKLRVYSNGVYTYYDIFVKSGI
;
A
#
# COMPACT_ATOMS: atom_id res chain seq x y z
N MET A 1 -14.65 -55.25 -29.46
CA MET A 1 -13.21 -54.99 -29.23
C MET A 1 -13.03 -54.80 -27.72
N LYS A 2 -12.26 -55.68 -27.07
CA LYS A 2 -12.06 -55.74 -25.62
C LYS A 2 -10.95 -54.76 -25.21
N ILE A 3 -11.23 -53.82 -24.32
CA ILE A 3 -10.20 -52.98 -23.70
C ILE A 3 -10.13 -53.37 -22.22
N LYS A 4 -8.89 -53.64 -21.80
CA LYS A 4 -8.49 -54.29 -20.56
C LYS A 4 -8.57 -53.34 -19.38
N SER A 5 -8.80 -53.94 -18.21
CA SER A 5 -8.66 -53.35 -16.88
C SER A 5 -7.32 -52.63 -16.67
N LEU A 6 -7.33 -51.53 -15.91
CA LEU A 6 -6.18 -51.06 -15.15
C LEU A 6 -6.62 -50.61 -13.75
N THR A 7 -6.44 -51.52 -12.81
CA THR A 7 -5.84 -51.34 -11.48
C THR A 7 -5.98 -50.00 -10.74
N VAL A 8 -6.75 -50.07 -9.66
CA VAL A 8 -6.43 -49.67 -8.25
C VAL A 8 -5.40 -48.56 -8.04
N GLY A 9 -5.83 -47.51 -7.33
CA GLY A 9 -4.94 -46.61 -6.61
C GLY A 9 -5.72 -45.69 -5.68
N ALA A 10 -5.78 -46.06 -4.39
CA ALA A 10 -6.41 -45.28 -3.33
C ALA A 10 -5.79 -43.89 -3.18
N LEU A 11 -6.62 -42.88 -2.87
CA LEU A 11 -6.25 -41.90 -1.84
C LEU A 11 -7.51 -41.23 -1.27
N LEU A 12 -7.95 -41.74 -0.12
CA LEU A 12 -8.81 -40.99 0.78
C LEU A 12 -7.98 -39.87 1.41
N GLY A 13 -8.57 -38.68 1.49
CA GLY A 13 -8.14 -37.61 2.36
C GLY A 13 -7.28 -36.56 1.67
N VAL A 14 -7.79 -35.33 1.58
CA VAL A 14 -7.44 -34.29 2.56
C VAL A 14 -8.28 -33.06 2.20
N SER A 15 -9.18 -32.77 3.13
CA SER A 15 -9.50 -31.44 3.65
C SER A 15 -9.90 -30.35 2.65
N MET A 16 -11.12 -29.87 2.88
CA MET A 16 -11.61 -28.55 2.53
C MET A 16 -10.60 -27.49 3.00
N LEU A 17 -9.61 -27.16 2.17
CA LEU A 17 -8.83 -25.96 2.37
C LEU A 17 -9.62 -24.82 1.75
N PHE A 18 -10.48 -24.21 2.57
CA PHE A 18 -10.85 -22.82 2.41
C PHE A 18 -9.53 -22.03 2.44
N GLY A 19 -8.87 -21.95 1.29
CA GLY A 19 -7.80 -21.01 1.04
C GLY A 19 -8.45 -19.65 1.09
N SER A 20 -8.37 -19.04 2.27
CA SER A 20 -8.58 -17.63 2.50
C SER A 20 -8.13 -16.85 1.27
N VAL A 21 -8.98 -15.94 0.79
CA VAL A 21 -8.53 -14.85 -0.07
C VAL A 21 -7.42 -14.14 0.70
N SER A 22 -6.19 -14.60 0.49
CA SER A 22 -5.02 -13.84 0.82
C SER A 22 -5.09 -12.71 -0.19
N ALA A 23 -5.72 -11.61 0.21
CA ALA A 23 -5.28 -10.31 -0.22
C ALA A 23 -3.82 -10.23 0.24
N SER A 24 -2.94 -10.86 -0.55
CA SER A 24 -1.57 -10.46 -0.67
C SER A 24 -1.71 -9.00 -1.07
N ALA A 25 -1.66 -8.12 -0.08
CA ALA A 25 -1.17 -6.78 -0.30
C ALA A 25 0.18 -7.02 -0.98
N GLY A 26 0.17 -6.96 -2.31
CA GLY A 26 1.39 -7.12 -3.08
C GLY A 26 2.42 -6.15 -2.52
N PRO A 27 3.72 -6.45 -2.66
CA PRO A 27 4.75 -5.50 -2.27
C PRO A 27 4.35 -4.15 -2.86
N VAL A 28 4.08 -3.20 -1.96
CA VAL A 28 3.73 -1.83 -2.29
C VAL A 28 4.86 -1.36 -3.19
N ASP A 29 4.60 -1.21 -4.49
CA ASP A 29 5.64 -0.97 -5.48
C ASP A 29 6.35 0.32 -5.14
N THR A 30 7.47 0.23 -4.41
CA THR A 30 8.19 1.39 -3.88
C THR A 30 8.85 2.23 -4.98
N ASN A 31 8.67 1.84 -6.24
CA ASN A 31 9.14 2.53 -7.43
C ASN A 31 8.01 3.24 -8.19
N SER A 32 6.75 3.12 -7.74
CA SER A 32 5.60 3.79 -8.34
C SER A 32 5.57 5.25 -7.90
N VAL A 33 6.52 6.01 -8.43
CA VAL A 33 6.46 7.46 -8.42
C VAL A 33 5.43 7.86 -9.47
N SER A 34 4.38 8.53 -9.06
CA SER A 34 3.42 9.15 -9.95
C SER A 34 4.15 10.04 -10.94
N PRO A 35 3.82 10.04 -12.24
CA PRO A 35 4.44 10.95 -13.21
C PRO A 35 4.16 12.44 -12.92
N PHE A 36 3.40 12.74 -11.87
CA PHE A 36 3.04 14.06 -11.38
C PHE A 36 3.63 14.39 -10.00
N ALA A 37 4.35 13.49 -9.35
CA ALA A 37 4.96 13.79 -8.06
C ALA A 37 6.27 14.56 -8.26
N ASP A 38 6.27 15.81 -7.80
CA ASP A 38 7.45 16.66 -7.74
C ASP A 38 8.47 16.12 -6.73
N GLN A 39 8.00 15.47 -5.66
CA GLN A 39 8.86 14.96 -4.60
C GLN A 39 8.37 13.64 -4.01
N ASN A 40 9.32 12.87 -3.49
CA ASN A 40 9.07 11.60 -2.78
C ASN A 40 9.42 11.75 -1.31
N LEU A 41 8.49 11.34 -0.44
CA LEU A 41 8.68 11.33 1.00
C LEU A 41 8.55 9.90 1.52
N VAL A 42 9.60 9.39 2.15
CA VAL A 42 9.58 8.08 2.80
C VAL A 42 9.42 8.29 4.30
N LEU A 43 8.39 7.66 4.88
CA LEU A 43 8.10 7.71 6.31
C LEU A 43 8.05 6.29 6.88
N ARG A 44 8.16 6.16 8.19
CA ARG A 44 7.84 4.92 8.90
C ARG A 44 6.47 4.99 9.57
N VAL A 45 5.90 3.84 9.91
CA VAL A 45 4.71 3.80 10.77
C VAL A 45 5.03 4.50 12.10
N GLY A 46 4.16 5.43 12.50
CA GLY A 46 4.33 6.26 13.69
C GLY A 46 5.15 7.54 13.45
N GLU A 47 5.85 7.66 12.33
CA GLU A 47 6.67 8.84 12.01
C GLU A 47 5.79 10.03 11.61
N ILE A 48 6.21 11.22 12.05
CA ILE A 48 5.52 12.48 11.78
C ILE A 48 6.39 13.33 10.86
N HIS A 49 5.77 13.93 9.85
CA HIS A 49 6.41 14.88 8.96
C HIS A 49 5.60 16.17 8.86
N ASN A 50 6.30 17.30 8.94
CA ASN A 50 5.70 18.64 8.87
C ASN A 50 6.18 19.35 7.62
N PHE A 51 5.25 19.85 6.83
CA PHE A 51 5.49 20.60 5.61
C PHE A 51 5.40 22.10 5.89
N SER A 52 6.13 22.92 5.12
CA SER A 52 6.04 24.38 5.21
C SER A 52 4.79 24.98 4.54
N GLY A 53 3.70 24.22 4.41
CA GLY A 53 2.51 24.62 3.67
C GLY A 53 1.25 23.86 4.08
N THR A 54 0.14 24.15 3.40
CA THR A 54 -1.14 23.49 3.64
C THR A 54 -1.26 22.23 2.80
N ILE A 55 -1.51 21.11 3.46
CA ILE A 55 -1.73 19.80 2.85
C ILE A 55 -3.15 19.72 2.30
N SER A 56 -3.28 19.19 1.09
CA SER A 56 -4.52 18.62 0.57
C SER A 56 -4.25 17.17 0.18
N MET A 57 -5.05 16.24 0.72
CA MET A 57 -4.93 14.84 0.32
C MET A 57 -5.46 14.65 -1.09
N VAL A 58 -4.68 13.97 -1.92
CA VAL A 58 -5.02 13.64 -3.30
C VAL A 58 -5.48 12.19 -3.37
N ASP A 59 -4.70 11.29 -2.77
CA ASP A 59 -5.01 9.88 -2.69
C ASP A 59 -4.56 9.30 -1.34
N ASN A 60 -5.51 8.71 -0.61
CA ASN A 60 -5.22 7.97 0.60
C ASN A 60 -6.25 6.86 0.79
N ILE A 61 -6.53 6.13 -0.30
CA ILE A 61 -7.60 5.12 -0.34
C ILE A 61 -7.40 4.07 0.75
N GLN A 62 -6.14 3.73 1.02
CA GLN A 62 -5.80 2.75 2.02
C GLN A 62 -5.75 3.34 3.43
N GLY A 63 -5.77 4.65 3.65
CA GLY A 63 -5.60 5.22 5.00
C GLY A 63 -4.19 4.99 5.55
N VAL A 64 -3.18 5.18 4.70
CA VAL A 64 -1.76 4.96 5.01
C VAL A 64 -1.20 6.08 5.89
N ILE A 65 -1.71 7.29 5.69
CA ILE A 65 -1.35 8.50 6.44
C ILE A 65 -2.59 9.15 7.06
N VAL A 66 -2.39 9.90 8.15
CA VAL A 66 -3.40 10.82 8.70
C VAL A 66 -2.84 12.23 8.73
N VAL A 67 -3.67 13.20 8.34
CA VAL A 67 -3.36 14.62 8.50
C VAL A 67 -3.74 15.00 9.93
N THR A 68 -2.74 15.23 10.79
CA THR A 68 -2.96 15.59 12.20
C THR A 68 -3.16 17.10 12.36
N TYR A 69 -2.46 17.86 11.53
CA TYR A 69 -2.58 19.32 11.41
C TYR A 69 -2.59 19.68 9.93
N PRO A 70 -3.09 20.85 9.53
CA PRO A 70 -3.13 21.26 8.13
C PRO A 70 -1.76 21.23 7.43
N SER A 71 -0.64 21.20 8.16
CA SER A 71 0.72 21.07 7.61
C SER A 71 1.45 19.81 8.06
N THR A 72 0.82 18.93 8.84
CA THR A 72 1.48 17.78 9.45
C THR A 72 0.76 16.48 9.15
N ILE A 73 1.52 15.49 8.69
CA ILE A 73 1.07 14.11 8.49
C ILE A 73 1.74 13.16 9.47
N ARG A 74 1.07 12.03 9.72
CA ARG A 74 1.62 10.88 10.43
C ARG A 74 1.40 9.61 9.64
N GLY A 75 2.45 8.79 9.48
CA GLY A 75 2.32 7.44 8.93
C GLY A 75 1.59 6.54 9.92
N ILE A 76 0.54 5.86 9.49
CA ILE A 76 -0.27 4.99 10.37
C ILE A 76 -0.06 3.51 10.07
N LYS A 77 0.20 3.16 8.81
CA LYS A 77 0.44 1.79 8.37
C LYS A 77 1.28 1.79 7.09
N PRO A 78 1.95 0.68 6.73
CA PRO A 78 2.72 0.63 5.50
C PRO A 78 1.83 0.75 4.26
N GLY A 79 2.33 1.44 3.24
CA GLY A 79 1.56 1.71 2.02
C GLY A 79 2.04 2.95 1.26
N GLN A 80 1.26 3.33 0.27
CA GLN A 80 1.45 4.55 -0.51
C GLN A 80 0.27 5.50 -0.30
N ALA A 81 0.58 6.79 -0.22
CA ALA A 81 -0.39 7.86 -0.26
C ALA A 81 0.13 9.01 -1.11
N LYS A 82 -0.78 9.82 -1.64
CA LYS A 82 -0.47 11.00 -2.45
C LYS A 82 -1.11 12.22 -1.82
N LEU A 83 -0.33 13.26 -1.67
CA LEU A 83 -0.86 14.55 -1.25
C LEU A 83 -0.24 15.66 -2.08
N ARG A 84 -0.85 16.83 -2.01
CA ARG A 84 -0.26 18.05 -2.51
C ARG A 84 -0.10 19.03 -1.36
N VAL A 85 0.99 19.77 -1.36
CA VAL A 85 1.25 20.85 -0.42
C VAL A 85 1.18 22.15 -1.18
N TYR A 86 0.35 23.07 -0.67
CA TYR A 86 0.31 24.44 -1.15
C TYR A 86 1.22 25.30 -0.27
N SER A 87 2.25 25.88 -0.86
CA SER A 87 3.16 26.81 -0.18
C SER A 87 3.63 27.87 -1.15
N ASN A 88 3.71 29.13 -0.69
CA ASN A 88 4.18 30.26 -1.50
C ASN A 88 3.49 30.42 -2.88
N GLY A 89 2.20 30.07 -3.00
CA GLY A 89 1.46 30.19 -4.26
C GLY A 89 1.60 29.01 -5.21
N VAL A 90 2.37 27.98 -4.85
CA VAL A 90 2.67 26.83 -5.70
C VAL A 90 2.14 25.54 -5.05
N TYR A 91 1.58 24.65 -5.88
CA TYR A 91 1.22 23.29 -5.46
C TYR A 91 2.36 22.34 -5.80
N THR A 92 2.87 21.63 -4.80
CA THR A 92 3.87 20.57 -4.95
C THR A 92 3.22 19.24 -4.61
N TYR A 93 3.32 18.27 -5.52
CA TYR A 93 2.79 16.92 -5.31
C TYR A 93 3.84 16.02 -4.66
N TYR A 94 3.42 15.29 -3.62
CA TYR A 94 4.26 14.35 -2.90
C TYR A 94 3.68 12.94 -3.00
N ASP A 95 4.50 12.00 -3.45
CA ASP A 95 4.26 10.58 -3.21
C ASP A 95 4.88 10.20 -1.86
N ILE A 96 4.05 9.62 -1.01
CA ILE A 96 4.42 9.22 0.34
C ILE A 96 4.46 7.71 0.42
N PHE A 97 5.60 7.18 0.78
CA PHE A 97 5.82 5.76 1.01
C PHE A 97 6.01 5.53 2.50
N VAL A 98 5.00 4.96 3.14
CA VAL A 98 5.11 4.55 4.54
C VAL A 98 5.63 3.12 4.58
N LYS A 99 6.77 2.92 5.23
CA LYS A 99 7.37 1.61 5.49
C LYS A 99 6.92 1.07 6.83
N SER A 100 6.89 -0.25 6.97
CA SER A 100 6.64 -0.90 8.26
C SER A 100 7.64 -0.37 9.30
N GLY A 101 7.18 -0.15 10.53
CA GLY A 101 8.08 0.06 11.66
C GLY A 101 8.99 -1.16 11.83
N ILE A 102 10.24 -0.90 12.20
CA ILE A 102 11.19 -1.93 12.66
C ILE A 102 10.78 -2.43 14.04
#